data_AF-A0A9D7FBC3-F1
#
_entry.id   AF-A0A9D7FBC3-F1
#
_cell.length_a   1.000
_cell.length_b   1.000
_cell.length_c   1.000
_cell.angle_alpha   90.00
_cell.angle_beta   90.00
_cell.angle_gamma   90.00
#
_symmetry.space_group_name_H-M   'P 1'
#
loop_
_entity.id
_entity.type
_entity.pdbx_description
1 polymer ?
#
loop_
_entity_poly.entity_id
_entity_poly.type
_entity_poly.pdbx_seq_one_letter_code
_entity_poly.pdbx_strand_id
1 'polypeptide(L)'
;MTNAAGATAGIVSGGSQTISAADALVMVSSPVAGARAEISANGTQTINLQGGAGANDKASLTVLNHSASSGSLAQVKATGNQTISMPYTKAGIMQVGDTASLGAALVASSADQTLTVGELLVQGGASAAATSKILAGTATTGTMTISALTGPIQVLGGAAGSAAIDPLYLFMTTNGAILVQAGNAATATALITAGNIDMAATNGNITVTGGTVAGATAGILATGTLNAYASGNLAFIPNAGGATMTAGAATGNNISLGGNCIGCAGGLIGNFNISTGLLPVVPLGLVPGSVLVLDSISPLLNPTAGDIVALLDNLEDLYGLLAMTEEGEITVDPLRRRLPKCY
;
A
#
# COMPACT_ATOMS: atom_id res chain seq x y z
N MET A 1 -17.49 19.30 -6.83
CA MET A 1 -17.18 20.74 -6.77
C MET A 1 -16.12 21.06 -7.81
N THR A 2 -16.34 22.13 -8.59
CA THR A 2 -15.41 22.58 -9.63
C THR A 2 -15.23 24.09 -9.52
N ASN A 3 -13.98 24.57 -9.46
CA ASN A 3 -13.66 25.99 -9.56
C ASN A 3 -13.07 26.31 -10.95
N ALA A 4 -13.89 26.91 -11.82
CA ALA A 4 -13.52 27.20 -13.21
C ALA A 4 -13.14 28.67 -13.49
N ALA A 5 -13.45 29.59 -12.58
CA ALA A 5 -13.22 31.04 -12.81
C ALA A 5 -13.02 31.88 -11.53
N GLY A 6 -13.15 31.28 -10.35
CA GLY A 6 -13.05 31.98 -9.07
C GLY A 6 -11.69 31.83 -8.39
N ALA A 7 -11.45 32.67 -7.38
CA ALA A 7 -10.28 32.54 -6.51
C ALA A 7 -10.41 31.33 -5.56
N THR A 8 -11.59 31.06 -5.00
CA THR A 8 -11.81 29.92 -4.10
C THR A 8 -13.21 29.35 -4.29
N ALA A 9 -13.33 28.03 -4.31
CA ALA A 9 -14.58 27.30 -4.09
C ALA A 9 -14.33 26.23 -3.02
N GLY A 10 -15.20 26.11 -2.01
CA GLY A 10 -14.98 25.09 -0.99
C GLY A 10 -16.15 24.76 -0.09
N ILE A 11 -16.13 23.54 0.47
CA ILE A 11 -16.94 23.15 1.64
C ILE A 11 -16.01 23.25 2.85
N VAL A 12 -16.08 24.36 3.57
CA VAL A 12 -15.13 24.72 4.63
C VAL A 12 -15.85 24.78 5.98
N SER A 13 -15.33 24.09 6.99
CA SER A 13 -15.81 24.17 8.37
C SER A 13 -14.77 24.81 9.28
N GLY A 14 -15.21 25.77 10.10
CA GLY A 14 -14.40 26.35 11.17
C GLY A 14 -14.19 25.42 12.38
N GLY A 15 -14.82 24.25 12.40
CA GLY A 15 -14.65 23.21 13.41
C GLY A 15 -14.60 21.82 12.78
N SER A 16 -15.14 20.82 13.47
CA SER A 16 -15.27 19.47 12.89
C SER A 16 -16.28 19.46 11.73
N GLN A 17 -16.15 18.47 10.84
CA GLN A 17 -16.98 18.34 9.65
C GLN A 17 -17.29 16.88 9.38
N THR A 18 -18.54 16.59 9.03
CA THR A 18 -18.95 15.30 8.49
C THR A 18 -19.63 15.51 7.16
N ILE A 19 -19.16 14.82 6.13
CA ILE A 19 -19.74 14.82 4.79
C ILE A 19 -20.22 13.40 4.51
N SER A 20 -21.47 13.28 4.05
CA SER A 20 -22.04 12.05 3.54
C SER A 20 -22.49 12.31 2.11
N ALA A 21 -21.94 11.55 1.15
CA ALA A 21 -22.25 11.69 -0.27
C ALA A 21 -22.19 10.33 -0.96
N ALA A 22 -22.67 10.24 -2.20
CA ALA A 22 -22.40 9.07 -3.05
C ALA A 22 -20.92 9.08 -3.47
N ASP A 23 -20.49 10.21 -4.03
CA ASP A 23 -19.16 10.47 -4.58
C ASP A 23 -18.72 11.90 -4.27
N ALA A 24 -17.42 12.17 -4.39
CA ALA A 24 -16.87 13.51 -4.23
C ALA A 24 -15.82 13.82 -5.31
N LEU A 25 -15.99 14.98 -5.95
CA LEU A 25 -15.01 15.56 -6.86
C LEU A 25 -14.56 16.92 -6.31
N VAL A 26 -13.27 17.14 -6.20
CA VAL A 26 -12.65 18.43 -5.91
C VAL A 26 -11.74 18.78 -7.07
N MET A 27 -12.16 19.73 -7.89
CA MET A 27 -11.42 20.10 -9.10
C MET A 27 -11.23 21.61 -9.20
N VAL A 28 -10.01 22.04 -9.54
CA VAL A 28 -9.74 23.42 -9.96
C VAL A 28 -9.26 23.43 -11.41
N SER A 29 -9.85 24.31 -12.21
CA SER A 29 -9.52 24.58 -13.60
C SER A 29 -9.75 26.07 -13.89
N SER A 30 -9.04 26.90 -13.12
CA SER A 30 -9.20 28.36 -13.12
C SER A 30 -7.95 29.03 -13.68
N PRO A 31 -8.07 30.12 -14.46
CA PRO A 31 -6.92 30.91 -14.90
C PRO A 31 -6.36 31.82 -13.79
N VAL A 32 -7.05 31.92 -12.64
CA VAL A 32 -6.66 32.83 -11.55
C VAL A 32 -5.47 32.25 -10.76
N ALA A 33 -4.44 33.07 -10.54
CA ALA A 33 -3.32 32.70 -9.67
C ALA A 33 -3.80 32.45 -8.23
N GLY A 34 -3.31 31.38 -7.61
CA GLY A 34 -3.74 30.98 -6.28
C GLY A 34 -5.16 30.40 -6.20
N ALA A 35 -5.77 30.04 -7.33
CA ALA A 35 -7.12 29.49 -7.34
C ALA A 35 -7.21 28.19 -6.53
N ARG A 36 -8.23 28.07 -5.68
CA ARG A 36 -8.41 26.92 -4.79
C ARG A 36 -9.77 26.24 -5.00
N ALA A 37 -9.76 24.92 -4.98
CA ALA A 37 -10.94 24.09 -4.79
C ALA A 37 -10.71 23.22 -3.56
N GLU A 38 -11.57 23.27 -2.54
CA GLU A 38 -11.31 22.56 -1.30
C GLU A 38 -12.51 21.96 -0.57
N ILE A 39 -12.24 20.85 0.12
CA ILE A 39 -13.08 20.37 1.23
C ILE A 39 -12.22 20.42 2.47
N SER A 40 -12.55 21.30 3.43
CA SER A 40 -11.68 21.50 4.59
C SER A 40 -12.39 21.66 5.93
N ALA A 41 -11.69 21.26 7.01
CA ALA A 41 -12.14 21.40 8.39
C ALA A 41 -10.99 21.83 9.31
N ASN A 42 -11.27 22.79 10.21
CA ASN A 42 -10.34 23.20 11.27
C ASN A 42 -10.39 22.28 12.51
N GLY A 43 -11.20 21.23 12.47
CA GLY A 43 -11.21 20.14 13.44
C GLY A 43 -11.08 18.79 12.76
N THR A 44 -11.71 17.77 13.35
CA THR A 44 -11.80 16.42 12.76
C THR A 44 -12.69 16.45 11.52
N GLN A 45 -12.29 15.76 10.47
CA GLN A 45 -13.07 15.60 9.25
C GLN A 45 -13.41 14.13 9.00
N THR A 46 -14.68 13.84 8.75
CA THR A 46 -15.13 12.53 8.29
C THR A 46 -15.85 12.68 6.96
N ILE A 47 -15.40 11.96 5.94
CA ILE A 47 -16.03 11.91 4.62
C ILE A 47 -16.45 10.47 4.37
N ASN A 48 -17.76 10.22 4.35
CA ASN A 48 -18.36 8.93 4.06
C ASN A 48 -18.94 8.95 2.65
N LEU A 49 -18.40 8.12 1.76
CA LEU A 49 -18.81 8.03 0.36
C LEU A 49 -19.48 6.69 0.12
N GLN A 50 -20.79 6.68 -0.12
CA GLN A 50 -21.59 5.45 -0.13
C GLN A 50 -21.79 4.82 -1.51
N GLY A 51 -21.39 5.52 -2.57
CA GLY A 51 -21.71 5.17 -3.95
C GLY A 51 -23.18 5.46 -4.26
N GLY A 52 -23.54 5.26 -5.53
CA GLY A 52 -24.92 5.41 -6.01
C GLY A 52 -25.85 4.29 -5.53
N ALA A 53 -27.14 4.43 -5.85
CA ALA A 53 -28.18 3.49 -5.44
C ALA A 53 -28.11 2.13 -6.17
N GLY A 54 -27.46 2.07 -7.34
CA GLY A 54 -27.31 0.86 -8.12
C GLY A 54 -26.31 -0.13 -7.51
N ALA A 55 -26.52 -1.43 -7.70
CA ALA A 55 -25.66 -2.48 -7.14
C ALA A 55 -24.17 -2.34 -7.53
N ASN A 56 -23.90 -1.80 -8.72
CA ASN A 56 -22.56 -1.61 -9.27
C ASN A 56 -22.03 -0.18 -9.14
N ASP A 57 -22.80 0.75 -8.59
CA ASP A 57 -22.35 2.12 -8.41
C ASP A 57 -21.29 2.14 -7.32
N LYS A 58 -20.07 2.57 -7.67
CA LYS A 58 -18.94 2.62 -6.75
C LYS A 58 -18.77 4.03 -6.22
N ALA A 59 -18.46 4.14 -4.94
CA ALA A 59 -18.06 5.38 -4.30
C ALA A 59 -16.69 5.81 -4.79
N SER A 60 -16.53 7.08 -5.11
CA SER A 60 -15.26 7.64 -5.58
C SER A 60 -14.94 9.00 -4.94
N LEU A 61 -13.65 9.22 -4.71
CA LEU A 61 -13.10 10.54 -4.37
C LEU A 61 -12.05 10.91 -5.41
N THR A 62 -12.20 12.06 -6.05
CA THR A 62 -11.24 12.54 -7.03
C THR A 62 -10.81 13.98 -6.70
N VAL A 63 -9.51 14.22 -6.60
CA VAL A 63 -8.92 15.54 -6.31
C VAL A 63 -7.97 15.92 -7.43
N LEU A 64 -8.37 16.85 -8.30
CA LEU A 64 -7.66 17.18 -9.55
C LEU A 64 -7.37 18.67 -9.70
N ASN A 65 -6.25 19.01 -10.31
CA ASN A 65 -5.90 20.39 -10.61
C ASN A 65 -5.40 20.54 -12.05
N HIS A 66 -6.29 21.04 -12.90
CA HIS A 66 -6.03 21.35 -14.31
C HIS A 66 -5.69 22.83 -14.51
N SER A 67 -5.54 23.61 -13.43
CA SER A 67 -5.10 25.00 -13.51
C SER A 67 -3.59 25.08 -13.67
N ALA A 68 -3.13 25.68 -14.76
CA ALA A 68 -1.71 26.02 -14.97
C ALA A 68 -1.25 27.25 -14.16
N SER A 69 -2.17 27.91 -13.45
CA SER A 69 -1.88 29.15 -12.74
C SER A 69 -1.07 28.87 -11.49
N SER A 70 -0.05 29.70 -11.25
CA SER A 70 0.84 29.55 -10.10
C SER A 70 0.07 29.53 -8.78
N GLY A 71 0.43 28.58 -7.90
CA GLY A 71 -0.16 28.42 -6.57
C GLY A 71 -1.59 27.87 -6.55
N SER A 72 -2.13 27.42 -7.68
CA SER A 72 -3.43 26.75 -7.72
C SER A 72 -3.38 25.44 -6.92
N LEU A 73 -4.49 25.09 -6.25
CA LEU A 73 -4.56 23.88 -5.43
C LEU A 73 -5.96 23.29 -5.40
N ALA A 74 -6.08 22.00 -5.69
CA ALA A 74 -7.22 21.19 -5.28
C ALA A 74 -6.86 20.41 -4.01
N GLN A 75 -7.68 20.50 -2.97
CA GLN A 75 -7.36 19.81 -1.72
C GLN A 75 -8.56 19.25 -0.94
N VAL A 76 -8.29 18.20 -0.18
CA VAL A 76 -9.15 17.73 0.91
C VAL A 76 -8.32 17.73 2.19
N LYS A 77 -8.66 18.58 3.17
CA LYS A 77 -7.78 18.85 4.32
C LYS A 77 -8.51 18.88 5.66
N ALA A 78 -7.91 18.27 6.68
CA ALA A 78 -8.28 18.48 8.08
C ALA A 78 -7.07 18.98 8.89
N THR A 79 -7.30 19.81 9.90
CA THR A 79 -6.28 20.11 10.93
C THR A 79 -6.35 19.15 12.12
N GLY A 80 -7.51 18.53 12.36
CA GLY A 80 -7.64 17.37 13.26
C GLY A 80 -7.50 16.06 12.50
N ASN A 81 -8.00 14.97 13.09
CA ASN A 81 -8.00 13.66 12.43
C ASN A 81 -8.85 13.70 11.16
N GLN A 82 -8.43 12.98 10.12
CA GLN A 82 -9.20 12.83 8.89
C GLN A 82 -9.56 11.37 8.67
N THR A 83 -10.83 11.09 8.39
CA THR A 83 -11.28 9.78 7.94
C THR A 83 -12.00 9.93 6.61
N ILE A 84 -11.54 9.22 5.59
CA ILE A 84 -12.20 9.10 4.30
C ILE A 84 -12.55 7.62 4.13
N SER A 85 -13.84 7.32 4.07
CA SER A 85 -14.33 5.96 4.11
C SER A 85 -15.32 5.68 2.99
N MET A 86 -15.09 4.58 2.28
CA MET A 86 -16.00 3.97 1.34
C MET A 86 -16.42 2.60 1.88
N PRO A 87 -17.71 2.25 1.93
CA PRO A 87 -18.16 0.92 2.32
C PRO A 87 -17.52 -0.14 1.42
N TYR A 88 -17.01 -1.23 1.99
CA TYR A 88 -16.28 -2.26 1.23
C TYR A 88 -17.06 -2.84 0.04
N THR A 89 -18.38 -2.95 0.15
CA THR A 89 -19.25 -3.43 -0.94
C THR A 89 -19.33 -2.45 -2.12
N LYS A 90 -19.04 -1.17 -1.86
CA LYS A 90 -19.19 -0.03 -2.78
C LYS A 90 -17.88 0.71 -3.03
N ALA A 91 -16.77 0.28 -2.45
CA ALA A 91 -15.51 1.00 -2.52
C ALA A 91 -14.99 1.01 -3.96
N GLY A 92 -14.80 2.23 -4.50
CA GLY A 92 -14.19 2.48 -5.80
C GLY A 92 -12.83 3.15 -5.63
N ILE A 93 -12.51 4.06 -6.54
CA ILE A 93 -11.21 4.74 -6.56
C ILE A 93 -11.19 5.98 -5.67
N MET A 94 -10.10 6.11 -4.90
CA MET A 94 -9.62 7.41 -4.46
C MET A 94 -8.44 7.84 -5.34
N GLN A 95 -8.62 8.95 -6.05
CA GLN A 95 -7.64 9.51 -6.97
C GLN A 95 -7.18 10.90 -6.51
N VAL A 96 -5.86 11.09 -6.44
CA VAL A 96 -5.22 12.38 -6.13
C VAL A 96 -4.28 12.72 -7.27
N GLY A 97 -4.70 13.71 -8.07
CA GLY A 97 -4.07 14.11 -9.32
C GLY A 97 -4.34 13.16 -10.49
N ASP A 98 -3.86 13.55 -11.66
CA ASP A 98 -3.91 12.78 -12.89
C ASP A 98 -2.76 13.17 -13.82
N THR A 99 -2.55 12.42 -14.89
CA THR A 99 -1.48 12.69 -15.87
C THR A 99 -1.63 14.02 -16.60
N ALA A 100 -2.85 14.55 -16.72
CA ALA A 100 -3.16 15.80 -17.41
C ALA A 100 -3.04 17.03 -16.50
N SER A 101 -2.81 16.83 -15.19
CA SER A 101 -2.83 17.88 -14.19
C SER A 101 -1.71 18.87 -14.42
N LEU A 102 -2.00 20.13 -14.15
CA LEU A 102 -1.10 21.26 -14.38
C LEU A 102 -0.70 21.96 -13.08
N GLY A 103 -1.45 21.76 -11.99
CA GLY A 103 -1.17 22.28 -10.66
C GLY A 103 -1.32 21.22 -9.56
N ALA A 104 -1.10 21.61 -8.31
CA ALA A 104 -1.01 20.66 -7.19
C ALA A 104 -2.38 20.07 -6.77
N ALA A 105 -2.35 18.82 -6.33
CA ALA A 105 -3.46 18.11 -5.69
C ALA A 105 -3.02 17.56 -4.32
N LEU A 106 -3.85 17.71 -3.30
CA LEU A 106 -3.47 17.36 -1.92
C LEU A 106 -4.62 16.71 -1.16
N VAL A 107 -4.33 15.62 -0.46
CA VAL A 107 -5.18 15.13 0.63
C VAL A 107 -4.35 15.12 1.89
N ALA A 108 -4.81 15.82 2.95
CA ALA A 108 -3.98 15.98 4.14
C ALA A 108 -4.75 16.01 5.45
N SER A 109 -4.12 15.47 6.49
CA SER A 109 -4.48 15.64 7.89
C SER A 109 -3.29 16.26 8.63
N SER A 110 -3.51 17.17 9.59
CA SER A 110 -2.44 17.60 10.51
C SER A 110 -2.32 16.70 11.75
N ALA A 111 -3.18 15.69 11.86
CA ALA A 111 -3.11 14.63 12.87
C ALA A 111 -3.16 13.26 12.17
N ASP A 112 -3.93 12.30 12.68
CA ASP A 112 -4.04 10.98 12.04
C ASP A 112 -4.92 11.03 10.78
N GLN A 113 -4.66 10.11 9.85
CA GLN A 113 -5.43 9.96 8.62
C GLN A 113 -5.79 8.50 8.37
N THR A 114 -7.07 8.23 8.17
CA THR A 114 -7.57 6.89 7.84
C THR A 114 -8.26 6.92 6.49
N LEU A 115 -7.78 6.09 5.56
CA LEU A 115 -8.31 5.95 4.21
C LEU A 115 -8.81 4.51 4.03
N THR A 116 -10.12 4.33 3.86
CA THR A 116 -10.74 3.05 3.49
C THR A 116 -11.33 3.19 2.10
N VAL A 117 -10.67 2.59 1.11
CA VAL A 117 -10.95 2.79 -0.32
C VAL A 117 -10.94 1.45 -1.06
N GLY A 118 -11.42 1.43 -2.29
CA GLY A 118 -11.34 0.24 -3.14
C GLY A 118 -9.95 0.11 -3.73
N GLU A 119 -9.53 1.16 -4.42
CA GLU A 119 -8.18 1.37 -4.93
C GLU A 119 -7.68 2.79 -4.59
N LEU A 120 -6.36 2.96 -4.52
CA LEU A 120 -5.73 4.25 -4.30
C LEU A 120 -4.80 4.58 -5.47
N LEU A 121 -4.99 5.75 -6.07
CA LEU A 121 -4.11 6.30 -7.10
C LEU A 121 -3.65 7.70 -6.68
N VAL A 122 -2.34 7.86 -6.50
CA VAL A 122 -1.68 9.16 -6.32
C VAL A 122 -0.82 9.39 -7.55
N GLN A 123 -1.16 10.38 -8.36
CA GLN A 123 -0.53 10.57 -9.66
C GLN A 123 -0.11 12.01 -9.92
N GLY A 124 1.18 12.22 -10.19
CA GLY A 124 1.71 13.49 -10.64
C GLY A 124 1.24 13.83 -12.06
N GLY A 125 1.29 15.11 -12.43
CA GLY A 125 0.77 15.59 -13.71
C GLY A 125 1.81 15.94 -14.79
N ALA A 126 1.35 16.71 -15.76
CA ALA A 126 2.12 17.10 -16.94
C ALA A 126 3.16 18.19 -16.66
N SER A 127 3.03 18.93 -15.56
CA SER A 127 3.94 20.02 -15.18
C SER A 127 4.68 19.70 -13.87
N ALA A 128 5.84 20.33 -13.64
CA ALA A 128 6.57 20.20 -12.37
C ALA A 128 5.78 20.77 -11.17
N ALA A 129 4.81 21.67 -11.41
CA ALA A 129 3.91 22.18 -10.38
C ALA A 129 2.76 21.21 -10.06
N ALA A 130 2.51 20.23 -10.93
CA ALA A 130 1.45 19.24 -10.79
C ALA A 130 1.84 18.11 -9.82
N THR A 131 2.14 18.49 -8.58
CA THR A 131 2.51 17.56 -7.52
C THR A 131 1.26 17.01 -6.84
N SER A 132 1.21 15.71 -6.62
CA SER A 132 0.08 15.03 -5.96
C SER A 132 0.55 14.39 -4.68
N LYS A 133 -0.08 14.70 -3.54
CA LYS A 133 0.38 14.23 -2.24
C LYS A 133 -0.75 13.77 -1.34
N ILE A 134 -0.45 12.75 -0.52
CA ILE A 134 -1.23 12.40 0.65
C ILE A 134 -0.33 12.55 1.89
N LEU A 135 -0.75 13.36 2.85
CA LEU A 135 0.05 13.71 4.03
C LEU A 135 -0.74 13.48 5.31
N ALA A 136 -0.12 12.86 6.32
CA ALA A 136 -0.74 12.78 7.64
C ALA A 136 0.23 13.28 8.71
N GLY A 137 -0.28 14.17 9.56
CA GLY A 137 0.40 14.62 10.76
C GLY A 137 1.27 15.85 10.60
N THR A 138 2.23 15.92 11.49
CA THR A 138 3.30 16.92 11.58
C THR A 138 4.64 16.21 11.65
N ALA A 139 5.74 16.96 11.80
CA ALA A 139 7.07 16.38 11.94
C ALA A 139 7.23 15.45 13.18
N THR A 140 6.30 15.48 14.14
CA THR A 140 6.42 14.75 15.42
C THR A 140 5.25 13.84 15.76
N THR A 141 4.14 13.91 15.01
CA THR A 141 2.93 13.09 15.23
C THR A 141 2.27 12.79 13.89
N GLY A 142 1.53 11.69 13.78
CA GLY A 142 0.72 11.42 12.59
C GLY A 142 0.83 10.00 12.08
N THR A 143 -0.22 9.23 12.31
CA THR A 143 -0.38 7.90 11.72
C THR A 143 -1.28 7.98 10.50
N MET A 144 -0.86 7.36 9.41
CA MET A 144 -1.70 7.11 8.26
C MET A 144 -2.02 5.62 8.17
N THR A 145 -3.31 5.30 8.09
CA THR A 145 -3.79 3.95 7.78
C THR A 145 -4.46 3.97 6.42
N ILE A 146 -3.99 3.15 5.50
CA ILE A 146 -4.57 2.97 4.16
C ILE A 146 -5.03 1.52 4.02
N SER A 147 -6.31 1.34 3.70
CA SER A 147 -6.92 0.05 3.41
C SER A 147 -7.55 0.11 2.03
N ALA A 148 -6.90 -0.53 1.04
CA ALA A 148 -7.36 -0.63 -0.35
C ALA A 148 -7.76 -2.09 -0.67
N LEU A 149 -8.94 -2.49 -0.20
CA LEU A 149 -9.28 -3.92 -0.10
C LEU A 149 -9.77 -4.57 -1.40
N THR A 150 -10.04 -3.80 -2.46
CA THR A 150 -10.58 -4.36 -3.71
C THR A 150 -9.69 -4.09 -4.92
N GLY A 151 -8.57 -3.40 -4.75
CA GLY A 151 -7.71 -2.96 -5.84
C GLY A 151 -6.36 -2.45 -5.35
N PRO A 152 -5.49 -2.03 -6.28
CA PRO A 152 -4.10 -1.71 -5.97
C PRO A 152 -3.94 -0.37 -5.23
N ILE A 153 -2.72 -0.17 -4.74
CA ILE A 153 -2.21 1.14 -4.32
C ILE A 153 -1.13 1.55 -5.31
N GLN A 154 -1.28 2.71 -5.94
CA GLN A 154 -0.39 3.20 -6.98
C GLN A 154 0.08 4.62 -6.65
N VAL A 155 1.40 4.81 -6.63
CA VAL A 155 2.05 6.11 -6.53
C VAL A 155 2.86 6.31 -7.79
N LEU A 156 2.36 7.17 -8.68
CA LEU A 156 2.86 7.31 -10.05
C LEU A 156 3.34 8.74 -10.31
N GLY A 157 4.60 8.91 -10.69
CA GLY A 157 5.08 10.16 -11.27
C GLY A 157 4.34 10.46 -12.57
N GLY A 158 4.14 11.75 -12.84
CA GLY A 158 3.52 12.22 -14.09
C GLY A 158 4.52 12.32 -15.24
N ALA A 159 4.20 13.15 -16.24
CA ALA A 159 5.21 13.51 -17.23
C ALA A 159 6.32 14.37 -16.60
N ALA A 160 5.95 15.28 -15.70
CA ALA A 160 6.88 16.13 -14.95
C ALA A 160 6.54 16.29 -13.46
N GLY A 161 5.28 16.05 -13.08
CA GLY A 161 4.83 16.19 -11.69
C GLY A 161 5.19 15.00 -10.82
N SER A 162 5.44 15.25 -9.53
CA SER A 162 5.74 14.20 -8.55
C SER A 162 4.48 13.68 -7.87
N ALA A 163 4.57 12.45 -7.35
CA ALA A 163 3.56 11.82 -6.50
C ALA A 163 4.16 11.38 -5.17
N ALA A 164 3.45 11.57 -4.06
CA ALA A 164 3.93 11.12 -2.75
C ALA A 164 2.85 10.69 -1.76
N ILE A 165 3.20 9.74 -0.89
CA ILE A 165 2.53 9.44 0.38
C ILE A 165 3.56 9.66 1.49
N ASP A 166 3.28 10.55 2.43
CA ASP A 166 4.28 11.03 3.40
C ASP A 166 3.67 11.31 4.80
N PRO A 167 3.44 10.25 5.61
CA PRO A 167 3.16 10.36 7.04
C PRO A 167 4.39 10.12 7.93
N LEU A 168 4.26 10.32 9.25
CA LEU A 168 5.27 9.86 10.21
C LEU A 168 5.22 8.34 10.40
N TYR A 169 4.04 7.75 10.53
CA TYR A 169 3.83 6.30 10.60
C TYR A 169 2.87 5.86 9.50
N LEU A 170 3.22 4.83 8.73
CA LEU A 170 2.37 4.31 7.66
C LEU A 170 2.01 2.84 7.91
N PHE A 171 0.71 2.59 8.01
CA PHE A 171 0.11 1.26 7.91
C PHE A 171 -0.65 1.18 6.59
N MET A 172 -0.28 0.25 5.73
CA MET A 172 -0.85 0.15 4.38
C MET A 172 -1.17 -1.29 4.03
N THR A 173 -2.43 -1.58 3.70
CA THR A 173 -2.84 -2.91 3.24
C THR A 173 -3.64 -2.79 1.96
N THR A 174 -3.32 -3.63 0.98
CA THR A 174 -4.07 -3.75 -0.27
C THR A 174 -4.27 -5.21 -0.65
N ASN A 175 -5.42 -5.52 -1.24
CA ASN A 175 -5.68 -6.82 -1.87
C ASN A 175 -5.29 -6.84 -3.36
N GLY A 176 -4.54 -5.84 -3.81
CA GLY A 176 -3.91 -5.80 -5.11
C GLY A 176 -2.40 -5.65 -4.95
N ALA A 177 -1.78 -5.03 -5.95
CA ALA A 177 -0.36 -4.71 -5.93
C ALA A 177 -0.10 -3.32 -5.35
N ILE A 178 1.11 -3.13 -4.82
CA ILE A 178 1.66 -1.81 -4.49
C ILE A 178 2.63 -1.43 -5.60
N LEU A 179 2.33 -0.36 -6.32
CA LEU A 179 3.17 0.14 -7.42
C LEU A 179 3.69 1.53 -7.09
N VAL A 180 5.01 1.69 -7.16
CA VAL A 180 5.67 2.98 -7.04
C VAL A 180 6.51 3.18 -8.30
N GLN A 181 6.07 4.09 -9.17
CA GLN A 181 6.68 4.26 -10.48
C GLN A 181 6.92 5.73 -10.77
N ALA A 182 8.16 6.09 -11.06
CA ALA A 182 8.50 7.43 -11.47
C ALA A 182 8.14 7.70 -12.93
N GLY A 183 8.07 8.98 -13.27
CA GLY A 183 7.76 9.47 -14.60
C GLY A 183 8.98 9.61 -15.52
N ASN A 184 8.82 10.43 -16.56
CA ASN A 184 9.81 10.58 -17.62
C ASN A 184 10.65 11.87 -17.53
N ALA A 185 10.49 12.68 -16.48
CA ALA A 185 11.31 13.87 -16.23
C ALA A 185 12.00 13.80 -14.87
N ALA A 186 13.12 14.52 -14.72
CA ALA A 186 13.89 14.55 -13.48
C ALA A 186 13.09 15.01 -12.23
N THR A 187 11.98 15.73 -12.42
CA THR A 187 11.09 16.16 -11.34
C THR A 187 9.93 15.20 -11.08
N ALA A 188 9.71 14.21 -11.97
CA ALA A 188 8.58 13.29 -11.92
C ALA A 188 8.85 12.11 -10.99
N THR A 189 9.09 12.40 -9.71
CA THR A 189 9.37 11.38 -8.69
C THR A 189 8.10 10.69 -8.19
N ALA A 190 8.25 9.49 -7.64
CA ALA A 190 7.17 8.75 -6.98
C ALA A 190 7.68 8.16 -5.67
N LEU A 191 7.17 8.64 -4.54
CA LEU A 191 7.72 8.29 -3.23
C LEU A 191 6.65 7.86 -2.23
N ILE A 192 6.91 6.77 -1.52
CA ILE A 192 6.27 6.47 -0.25
C ILE A 192 7.33 6.70 0.82
N THR A 193 7.14 7.70 1.67
CA THR A 193 8.10 8.06 2.71
C THR A 193 7.42 8.00 4.07
N ALA A 194 8.07 7.41 5.08
CA ALA A 194 7.61 7.55 6.46
C ALA A 194 8.76 7.38 7.47
N GLY A 195 8.47 7.68 8.73
CA GLY A 195 9.28 7.25 9.86
C GLY A 195 9.34 5.73 9.92
N ASN A 196 8.19 5.09 10.08
CA ASN A 196 8.06 3.64 10.02
C ASN A 196 7.00 3.23 9.00
N ILE A 197 7.24 2.12 8.32
CA ILE A 197 6.37 1.59 7.28
C ILE A 197 6.05 0.14 7.61
N ASP A 198 4.76 -0.17 7.72
CA ASP A 198 4.22 -1.51 7.69
C ASP A 198 3.27 -1.62 6.49
N MET A 199 3.65 -2.43 5.50
CA MET A 199 2.88 -2.56 4.26
C MET A 199 2.63 -3.99 3.83
N ALA A 200 1.45 -4.25 3.25
CA ALA A 200 1.03 -5.57 2.80
C ALA A 200 0.28 -5.50 1.46
N ALA A 201 0.80 -6.21 0.46
CA ALA A 201 0.12 -6.55 -0.79
C ALA A 201 -0.35 -8.01 -0.71
N THR A 202 -1.58 -8.22 -0.22
CA THR A 202 -2.05 -9.56 0.16
C THR A 202 -2.42 -10.46 -1.01
N ASN A 203 -2.66 -9.87 -2.18
CA ASN A 203 -2.89 -10.59 -3.42
C ASN A 203 -2.21 -9.84 -4.57
N GLY A 204 -0.92 -9.57 -4.44
CA GLY A 204 -0.17 -8.83 -5.43
C GLY A 204 1.32 -8.70 -5.15
N ASN A 205 1.97 -8.00 -6.07
CA ASN A 205 3.40 -7.69 -6.00
C ASN A 205 3.61 -6.34 -5.30
N ILE A 206 4.83 -6.14 -4.80
CA ILE A 206 5.36 -4.80 -4.53
C ILE A 206 6.36 -4.49 -5.65
N THR A 207 6.18 -3.40 -6.37
CA THR A 207 7.04 -3.03 -7.50
C THR A 207 7.46 -1.57 -7.41
N VAL A 208 8.77 -1.33 -7.51
CA VAL A 208 9.38 0.00 -7.55
C VAL A 208 10.11 0.17 -8.88
N THR A 209 9.69 1.15 -9.69
CA THR A 209 10.20 1.38 -11.05
C THR A 209 10.69 2.81 -11.22
N GLY A 210 12.00 2.98 -11.40
CA GLY A 210 12.61 4.27 -11.67
C GLY A 210 12.25 4.79 -13.05
N GLY A 211 12.40 6.10 -13.26
CA GLY A 211 12.14 6.73 -14.53
C GLY A 211 13.29 6.53 -15.53
N THR A 212 13.02 6.81 -16.80
CA THR A 212 14.01 6.70 -17.88
C THR A 212 15.05 7.83 -17.87
N VAL A 213 14.89 8.84 -16.99
CA VAL A 213 15.75 10.02 -16.88
C VAL A 213 16.32 10.12 -15.47
N ALA A 214 17.60 10.53 -15.36
CA ALA A 214 18.24 10.79 -14.07
C ALA A 214 17.44 11.79 -13.23
N GLY A 215 17.25 11.49 -11.94
CA GLY A 215 16.44 12.29 -11.02
C GLY A 215 14.96 11.88 -10.94
N ALA A 216 14.43 11.15 -11.94
CA ALA A 216 13.09 10.57 -11.89
C ALA A 216 13.04 9.35 -10.96
N THR A 217 13.17 9.58 -9.66
CA THR A 217 13.33 8.54 -8.64
C THR A 217 12.00 7.91 -8.25
N ALA A 218 12.00 6.59 -8.09
CA ALA A 218 10.92 5.85 -7.45
C ALA A 218 11.43 5.22 -6.15
N GLY A 219 10.68 5.35 -5.06
CA GLY A 219 11.20 5.00 -3.74
C GLY A 219 10.15 4.62 -2.70
N ILE A 220 10.50 3.64 -1.86
CA ILE A 220 9.84 3.37 -0.58
C ILE A 220 10.88 3.61 0.52
N LEU A 221 10.71 4.68 1.30
CA LEU A 221 11.75 5.24 2.15
C LEU A 221 11.26 5.30 3.60
N ALA A 222 11.74 4.37 4.44
CA ALA A 222 11.56 4.41 5.88
C ALA A 222 12.83 4.97 6.56
N THR A 223 12.69 5.95 7.45
CA THR A 223 13.83 6.42 8.26
C THR A 223 14.09 5.54 9.48
N GLY A 224 13.07 4.81 9.94
CA GLY A 224 13.08 3.81 11.00
C GLY A 224 12.86 2.40 10.44
N THR A 225 11.81 1.71 10.90
CA THR A 225 11.54 0.32 10.50
C THR A 225 10.76 0.22 9.20
N LEU A 226 11.06 -0.81 8.43
CA LEU A 226 10.28 -1.22 7.26
C LEU A 226 9.90 -2.70 7.39
N ASN A 227 8.61 -2.99 7.48
CA ASN A 227 8.07 -4.32 7.28
C ASN A 227 7.20 -4.34 6.03
N ALA A 228 7.50 -5.29 5.14
CA ALA A 228 6.77 -5.46 3.90
C ALA A 228 6.34 -6.91 3.70
N TYR A 229 5.12 -7.08 3.24
CA TYR A 229 4.59 -8.36 2.79
C TYR A 229 4.09 -8.25 1.36
N ALA A 230 4.49 -9.19 0.51
CA ALA A 230 3.92 -9.38 -0.82
C ALA A 230 3.56 -10.85 -1.00
N SER A 231 2.31 -11.15 -1.36
CA SER A 231 1.94 -12.52 -1.73
C SER A 231 2.60 -12.95 -3.04
N GLY A 232 2.92 -11.99 -3.91
CA GLY A 232 3.70 -12.20 -5.12
C GLY A 232 5.17 -11.80 -4.95
N ASN A 233 5.72 -11.19 -5.99
CA ASN A 233 7.11 -10.77 -6.06
C ASN A 233 7.33 -9.40 -5.40
N LEU A 234 8.58 -9.17 -4.98
CA LEU A 234 9.14 -7.84 -4.82
C LEU A 234 10.05 -7.55 -6.02
N ALA A 235 9.83 -6.44 -6.72
CA ALA A 235 10.57 -6.11 -7.92
C ALA A 235 11.11 -4.67 -7.91
N PHE A 236 12.39 -4.53 -8.26
CA PHE A 236 13.07 -3.25 -8.49
C PHE A 236 13.50 -3.14 -9.94
N ILE A 237 13.08 -2.07 -10.62
CA ILE A 237 13.42 -1.78 -12.01
C ILE A 237 14.13 -0.42 -12.03
N PRO A 238 15.47 -0.38 -11.85
CA PRO A 238 16.16 0.84 -11.47
C PRO A 238 16.24 1.93 -12.55
N ASN A 239 16.19 1.61 -13.85
CA ASN A 239 16.33 2.58 -14.96
C ASN A 239 17.41 3.67 -14.69
N ALA A 240 17.36 4.82 -15.38
CA ALA A 240 18.33 5.91 -15.13
C ALA A 240 17.97 6.74 -13.89
N GLY A 241 16.69 6.79 -13.52
CA GLY A 241 16.18 7.58 -12.40
C GLY A 241 16.40 6.96 -11.03
N GLY A 242 16.65 5.65 -10.94
CA GLY A 242 16.79 4.91 -9.70
C GLY A 242 15.45 4.37 -9.16
N ALA A 243 15.49 3.13 -8.67
CA ALA A 243 14.40 2.48 -7.94
C ALA A 243 14.95 1.91 -6.65
N THR A 244 14.46 2.38 -5.50
CA THR A 244 15.00 1.93 -4.21
C THR A 244 13.91 1.65 -3.18
N MET A 245 14.23 0.78 -2.23
CA MET A 245 13.56 0.67 -0.96
C MET A 245 14.61 0.79 0.13
N THR A 246 14.45 1.80 0.97
CA THR A 246 15.42 2.17 1.98
C THR A 246 14.80 2.05 3.35
N ALA A 247 15.54 1.48 4.29
CA ALA A 247 15.19 1.46 5.70
C ALA A 247 16.34 1.97 6.55
N GLY A 248 16.03 2.56 7.71
CA GLY A 248 17.03 2.94 8.69
C GLY A 248 17.82 1.75 9.22
N ALA A 249 18.96 2.02 9.86
CA ALA A 249 19.88 0.99 10.40
C ALA A 249 19.32 0.22 11.62
N ALA A 250 18.02 0.29 11.89
CA ALA A 250 17.38 -0.41 12.99
C ALA A 250 17.52 -1.93 12.83
N THR A 251 17.62 -2.64 13.96
CA THR A 251 17.59 -4.11 13.97
C THR A 251 16.15 -4.60 13.76
N GLY A 252 15.91 -5.41 12.73
CA GLY A 252 14.63 -6.12 12.56
C GLY A 252 13.71 -5.62 11.43
N ASN A 253 14.24 -5.11 10.31
CA ASN A 253 13.41 -4.89 9.11
C ASN A 253 13.16 -6.21 8.39
N ASN A 254 11.90 -6.53 8.13
CA ASN A 254 11.51 -7.82 7.57
C ASN A 254 10.76 -7.64 6.26
N ILE A 255 11.15 -8.41 5.26
CA ILE A 255 10.43 -8.55 4.00
C ILE A 255 10.01 -10.01 3.88
N SER A 256 8.71 -10.26 3.76
CA SER A 256 8.16 -11.58 3.51
C SER A 256 7.53 -11.65 2.13
N LEU A 257 7.93 -12.65 1.35
CA LEU A 257 7.54 -12.81 -0.05
C LEU A 257 6.95 -14.20 -0.28
N GLY A 258 5.77 -14.25 -0.90
CA GLY A 258 5.25 -15.49 -1.48
C GLY A 258 5.91 -15.83 -2.83
N GLY A 259 6.49 -14.83 -3.51
CA GLY A 259 7.24 -14.97 -4.74
C GLY A 259 8.74 -14.65 -4.60
N ASN A 260 9.34 -14.16 -5.69
CA ASN A 260 10.76 -13.87 -5.79
C ASN A 260 11.09 -12.40 -5.47
N CYS A 261 12.34 -12.18 -5.04
CA CYS A 261 12.95 -10.86 -4.93
C CYS A 261 13.74 -10.56 -6.22
N ILE A 262 13.25 -9.67 -7.07
CA ILE A 262 13.83 -9.32 -8.37
C ILE A 262 14.51 -7.95 -8.27
N GLY A 263 15.79 -7.86 -8.61
CA GLY A 263 16.54 -6.59 -8.58
C GLY A 263 16.93 -6.10 -7.18
N CYS A 264 16.73 -6.92 -6.14
CA CYS A 264 16.91 -6.52 -4.75
C CYS A 264 18.34 -6.15 -4.36
N ALA A 265 19.36 -6.76 -4.98
CA ALA A 265 20.77 -6.42 -4.73
C ALA A 265 21.13 -4.96 -5.08
N GLY A 266 20.39 -4.33 -6.01
CA GLY A 266 20.57 -2.93 -6.39
C GLY A 266 19.49 -1.98 -5.87
N GLY A 267 18.36 -2.51 -5.40
CA GLY A 267 17.21 -1.73 -4.94
C GLY A 267 17.09 -1.62 -3.43
N LEU A 268 17.57 -2.58 -2.65
CA LEU A 268 17.47 -2.56 -1.18
C LEU A 268 18.66 -1.84 -0.55
N ILE A 269 18.38 -0.82 0.26
CA ILE A 269 19.38 -0.04 0.99
C ILE A 269 19.07 -0.09 2.49
N GLY A 270 19.94 -0.74 3.26
CA GLY A 270 19.77 -0.92 4.71
C GLY A 270 19.92 -2.38 5.14
N ASN A 271 19.58 -2.67 6.40
CA ASN A 271 19.63 -4.02 6.96
C ASN A 271 18.26 -4.68 6.81
N PHE A 272 18.14 -5.68 5.93
CA PHE A 272 16.89 -6.42 5.70
C PHE A 272 17.08 -7.91 5.96
N ASN A 273 16.05 -8.52 6.56
CA ASN A 273 15.86 -9.96 6.53
C ASN A 273 14.77 -10.28 5.51
N ILE A 274 15.09 -11.11 4.51
CA ILE A 274 14.15 -11.49 3.45
C ILE A 274 13.83 -12.97 3.62
N SER A 275 12.56 -13.28 3.84
CA SER A 275 12.06 -14.65 3.84
C SER A 275 11.25 -14.92 2.56
N THR A 276 11.75 -15.85 1.75
CA THR A 276 11.04 -16.39 0.59
C THR A 276 10.55 -17.79 0.94
N GLY A 277 9.25 -18.00 0.98
CA GLY A 277 8.65 -19.28 1.37
C GLY A 277 7.17 -19.10 1.74
N LEU A 278 6.43 -20.20 1.85
CA LEU A 278 5.02 -20.15 2.26
C LEU A 278 4.91 -19.56 3.69
N LEU A 279 4.32 -18.36 3.72
CA LEU A 279 3.73 -17.57 4.80
C LEU A 279 4.35 -17.67 6.22
N PRO A 280 4.88 -16.57 6.78
CA PRO A 280 4.80 -16.34 8.22
C PRO A 280 3.32 -16.07 8.60
N VAL A 281 2.74 -16.95 9.41
CA VAL A 281 1.42 -16.75 10.03
C VAL A 281 1.61 -16.10 11.40
N VAL A 282 1.62 -14.76 11.51
CA VAL A 282 1.21 -14.03 12.75
C VAL A 282 0.86 -12.55 12.44
N PRO A 283 0.10 -11.85 13.30
CA PRO A 283 -1.18 -11.24 12.95
C PRO A 283 -1.05 -9.74 12.64
N LEU A 284 -1.51 -9.35 11.46
CA LEU A 284 -2.14 -8.03 11.30
C LEU A 284 -3.34 -8.03 12.25
N GLY A 285 -3.41 -7.10 13.20
CA GLY A 285 -4.36 -7.11 14.33
C GLY A 285 -5.83 -7.28 13.95
N LEU A 286 -6.27 -8.53 13.81
CA LEU A 286 -7.66 -8.91 13.56
C LEU A 286 -8.37 -9.23 14.88
N VAL A 287 -9.59 -8.70 14.93
CA VAL A 287 -10.53 -8.62 16.05
C VAL A 287 -10.94 -10.02 16.59
N PRO A 288 -11.30 -10.16 17.89
CA PRO A 288 -11.64 -11.41 18.58
C PRO A 288 -12.52 -12.40 17.80
N GLY A 289 -12.06 -13.65 17.70
CA GLY A 289 -12.81 -14.78 17.15
C GLY A 289 -12.09 -15.69 16.14
N SER A 290 -10.80 -15.46 15.85
CA SER A 290 -10.03 -16.26 14.88
C SER A 290 -9.14 -17.29 15.58
N VAL A 291 -9.17 -18.56 15.14
CA VAL A 291 -8.33 -19.67 15.65
C VAL A 291 -7.08 -19.82 14.76
N LEU A 292 -5.92 -19.91 15.41
CA LEU A 292 -4.57 -20.00 14.85
C LEU A 292 -4.10 -21.48 14.83
N VAL A 293 -3.46 -21.92 13.74
CA VAL A 293 -2.69 -23.18 13.68
C VAL A 293 -1.28 -22.83 13.19
N LEU A 294 -0.26 -23.23 13.95
CA LEU A 294 1.17 -22.97 13.73
C LEU A 294 1.89 -24.26 13.34
N ASP A 295 2.86 -24.18 12.42
CA ASP A 295 3.93 -25.18 12.30
C ASP A 295 5.28 -24.52 11.94
N SER A 296 6.37 -25.24 12.18
CA SER A 296 7.63 -24.85 12.81
C SER A 296 8.80 -24.45 11.89
N ILE A 297 9.80 -23.81 12.51
CA ILE A 297 11.02 -23.19 11.98
C ILE A 297 12.10 -24.26 11.64
N SER A 298 12.86 -24.08 10.55
CA SER A 298 14.05 -24.91 10.23
C SER A 298 15.38 -24.32 10.76
N PRO A 299 16.43 -25.13 11.01
CA PRO A 299 17.44 -24.88 12.05
C PRO A 299 18.80 -24.36 11.55
N LEU A 300 19.47 -23.55 12.37
CA LEU A 300 20.92 -23.44 12.42
C LEU A 300 21.37 -23.58 13.88
N LEU A 301 22.10 -24.67 14.15
CA LEU A 301 22.92 -25.02 15.33
C LEU A 301 22.27 -25.87 16.45
N ASN A 302 22.65 -27.16 16.38
CA ASN A 302 22.72 -28.19 17.43
C ASN A 302 21.45 -29.07 17.68
N PRO A 303 21.49 -30.37 17.31
CA PRO A 303 20.35 -31.28 17.33
C PRO A 303 20.35 -32.16 18.59
N THR A 304 19.43 -31.89 19.52
CA THR A 304 19.05 -32.89 20.55
C THR A 304 17.58 -32.76 20.89
N ALA A 305 16.74 -33.09 19.92
CA ALA A 305 15.39 -33.66 20.09
C ALA A 305 14.82 -33.77 18.67
N GLY A 306 14.64 -34.99 18.18
CA GLY A 306 14.04 -35.24 16.89
C GLY A 306 12.54 -34.98 16.96
N ASP A 307 12.00 -34.33 15.94
CA ASP A 307 10.59 -34.41 15.59
C ASP A 307 10.45 -34.43 14.06
N ILE A 308 9.66 -35.38 13.57
CA ILE A 308 9.22 -35.51 12.19
C ILE A 308 7.77 -35.04 12.16
N VAL A 309 7.43 -34.06 11.33
CA VAL A 309 6.02 -33.73 11.02
C VAL A 309 5.79 -33.87 9.52
N ALA A 310 4.98 -34.87 9.17
CA ALA A 310 4.45 -35.09 7.85
C ALA A 310 3.07 -34.40 7.74
N LEU A 311 2.90 -33.52 6.76
CA LEU A 311 1.59 -33.00 6.35
C LEU A 311 1.09 -33.83 5.17
N LEU A 312 0.09 -34.69 5.38
CA LEU A 312 -0.67 -35.28 4.26
C LEU A 312 -2.14 -35.49 4.67
N ASP A 313 -3.01 -34.78 3.96
CA ASP A 313 -4.45 -35.06 3.90
C ASP A 313 -4.68 -36.51 3.40
N ASN A 314 -5.53 -37.24 4.13
CA ASN A 314 -6.04 -38.61 3.91
C ASN A 314 -5.28 -39.76 4.61
N LEU A 315 -5.78 -40.09 5.81
CA LEU A 315 -5.16 -40.95 6.83
C LEU A 315 -5.57 -42.44 6.77
N GLU A 316 -5.98 -42.99 5.63
CA GLU A 316 -6.30 -44.43 5.51
C GLU A 316 -5.27 -45.27 4.75
N ASP A 317 -4.38 -44.67 3.94
CA ASP A 317 -3.43 -45.44 3.11
C ASP A 317 -1.98 -45.45 3.60
N LEU A 318 -1.64 -44.73 4.68
CA LEU A 318 -0.24 -44.57 5.12
C LEU A 318 0.20 -45.50 6.27
N TYR A 319 -0.69 -46.31 6.84
CA TYR A 319 -0.28 -47.29 7.86
C TYR A 319 0.37 -48.56 7.26
N GLY A 320 0.38 -48.68 5.93
CA GLY A 320 0.98 -49.83 5.25
C GLY A 320 2.47 -49.70 4.94
N LEU A 321 3.00 -48.49 4.71
CA LEU A 321 4.23 -48.34 3.91
C LEU A 321 5.50 -48.03 4.69
N LEU A 322 5.41 -47.73 5.98
CA LEU A 322 6.55 -47.30 6.79
C LEU A 322 6.85 -48.37 7.85
N ALA A 323 8.02 -48.98 7.75
CA ALA A 323 8.59 -49.82 8.79
C ALA A 323 9.79 -49.10 9.40
N MET A 324 9.84 -49.04 10.73
CA MET A 324 11.05 -48.64 11.45
C MET A 324 11.97 -49.85 11.54
N THR A 325 13.23 -49.68 11.14
CA THR A 325 14.26 -50.67 11.46
C THR A 325 14.61 -50.60 12.95
N GLU A 326 15.19 -51.66 13.50
CA GLU A 326 15.60 -51.69 14.93
C GLU A 326 16.68 -50.65 15.26
N GLU A 327 17.31 -50.06 14.24
CA GLU A 327 18.33 -49.01 14.35
C GLU A 327 17.74 -47.59 14.22
N GLY A 328 16.42 -47.46 14.09
CA GLY A 328 15.72 -46.18 14.07
C GLY A 328 15.67 -45.49 12.71
N GLU A 329 16.00 -46.19 11.63
CA GLU A 329 15.87 -45.65 10.27
C GLU A 329 14.47 -45.97 9.70
N ILE A 330 13.81 -44.96 9.13
CA ILE A 330 12.51 -45.14 8.46
C ILE A 330 12.78 -45.56 7.02
N THR A 331 12.36 -46.78 6.67
CA THR A 331 12.46 -47.29 5.29
C THR A 331 11.07 -47.47 4.68
N VAL A 332 10.96 -47.20 3.37
CA VAL A 332 9.76 -47.46 2.59
C VAL A 332 9.74 -48.94 2.22
N ASP A 333 8.78 -49.70 2.73
CA ASP A 333 8.58 -51.11 2.35
C ASP A 333 7.44 -51.22 1.32
N PRO A 334 7.75 -51.32 0.01
CA PRO A 334 6.75 -51.38 -1.03
C PRO A 334 5.97 -52.70 -1.07
N LEU A 335 6.35 -53.73 -0.30
CA LEU A 335 5.68 -55.04 -0.30
C LEU A 335 4.40 -55.09 0.54
N ARG A 336 4.11 -54.05 1.35
CA ARG A 336 2.92 -54.00 2.23
C ARG A 336 1.64 -53.40 1.62
N ARG A 337 1.60 -53.11 0.31
CA ARG A 337 0.36 -52.66 -0.35
C ARG A 337 -0.72 -53.76 -0.30
N ARG A 338 -1.74 -53.60 0.56
CA ARG A 338 -2.98 -54.37 0.46
C ARG A 338 -3.87 -53.78 -0.63
N LEU A 339 -4.29 -54.62 -1.57
CA LEU A 339 -5.28 -54.30 -2.60
C LEU A 339 -6.64 -53.94 -1.96
N PRO A 340 -7.41 -52.98 -2.49
CA PRO A 340 -8.69 -52.57 -1.93
C PRO A 340 -9.73 -53.68 -2.11
N LYS A 341 -10.47 -54.02 -1.05
CA LYS A 341 -11.70 -54.82 -1.14
C LYS A 341 -12.89 -53.88 -1.19
N CYS A 342 -13.66 -53.95 -2.28
CA CYS A 342 -14.98 -53.35 -2.39
C CYS A 342 -15.99 -54.11 -1.52
N TYR A 343 -16.81 -53.38 -0.76
CA TYR A 343 -18.23 -53.65 -0.52
C TYR A 343 -18.96 -52.33 -0.37
#